data_AF-A0AA35RL43-F1
#
_entry.id   AF-A0AA35RL43-F1
#
_cell.length_a   1.000
_cell.length_b   1.000
_cell.length_c   1.000
_cell.angle_alpha   90.00
_cell.angle_beta   90.00
_cell.angle_gamma   90.00
#
_symmetry.space_group_name_H-M   'P 1'
#
loop_
_entity.id
_entity.type
_entity.pdbx_description
1 polymer ?
#
loop_
_entity_poly.entity_id
_entity_poly.type
_entity_poly.pdbx_seq_one_letter_code
_entity_poly.pdbx_strand_id
1 'polypeptide(L)'
;TGKGESPLQGECHYDVCGQYLLECPNKCGKKSIKRKNIPLHRERCPLEKLNCPFKYAGCSLPVLRKNMDRHCNKGVQNHLLLVAEAHQKLAGKCDELTRKNEELVRKVEELAPNPKRIRLSYDTNTFMF
;
A
#
# COMPACT_ATOMS: atom_id res chain seq x y z
N THR A 1 -23.78 -17.04 -38.79
CA THR A 1 -24.72 -16.92 -37.66
C THR A 1 -24.03 -16.22 -36.50
N GLY A 2 -24.59 -15.11 -36.04
CA GLY A 2 -24.01 -14.31 -34.96
C GLY A 2 -24.37 -12.84 -35.08
N LYS A 3 -25.67 -12.55 -35.17
CA LYS A 3 -26.21 -11.19 -35.06
C LYS A 3 -25.86 -10.65 -33.68
N GLY A 4 -25.32 -9.43 -33.64
CA GLY A 4 -25.11 -8.66 -32.41
C GLY A 4 -25.57 -7.24 -32.66
N GLU A 5 -26.89 -7.07 -32.74
CA GLU A 5 -27.51 -5.75 -32.66
C GLU A 5 -27.81 -5.42 -31.19
N SER A 6 -27.97 -4.11 -30.95
CA SER A 6 -28.56 -3.43 -29.78
C SER A 6 -27.58 -2.71 -28.84
N PRO A 7 -28.04 -1.65 -28.13
CA PRO A 7 -28.11 -0.29 -28.67
C PRO A 7 -27.39 0.68 -27.72
N LEU A 8 -26.98 1.86 -28.20
CA LEU A 8 -26.91 3.13 -27.47
C LEU A 8 -26.23 4.16 -28.40
N GLN A 9 -26.78 5.37 -28.42
CA GLN A 9 -26.33 6.47 -29.24
C GLN A 9 -24.84 6.78 -29.02
N GLY A 10 -24.08 6.82 -30.13
CA GLY A 10 -22.80 7.53 -30.20
C GLY A 10 -21.51 6.71 -30.07
N GLU A 11 -21.55 5.44 -29.66
CA GLU A 11 -20.32 4.66 -29.46
C GLU A 11 -20.17 3.52 -30.47
N CYS A 12 -19.00 3.45 -31.11
CA CYS A 12 -18.67 2.37 -32.04
C CYS A 12 -18.43 1.06 -31.26
N HIS A 13 -19.07 -0.05 -31.65
CA HIS A 13 -18.90 -1.36 -30.99
C HIS A 13 -17.43 -1.74 -30.75
N TYR A 14 -16.54 -1.41 -31.69
CA TYR A 14 -15.11 -1.69 -31.60
C TYR A 14 -14.42 -1.03 -30.39
N ASP A 15 -14.96 0.10 -29.90
CA ASP A 15 -14.40 0.84 -28.78
C ASP A 15 -14.63 0.12 -27.45
N VAL A 16 -15.75 -0.61 -27.34
CA VAL A 16 -16.16 -1.31 -26.11
C VAL A 16 -15.94 -2.83 -26.16
N CYS A 17 -15.73 -3.40 -27.35
CA CYS A 17 -15.59 -4.85 -27.51
C CYS A 17 -14.33 -5.40 -26.83
N GLY A 18 -14.51 -6.20 -25.77
CA GLY A 18 -13.42 -6.84 -25.03
C GLY A 18 -12.61 -7.87 -25.84
N GLN A 19 -13.18 -8.39 -26.94
CA GLN A 19 -12.49 -9.33 -27.84
C GLN A 19 -11.71 -8.62 -28.95
N TYR A 20 -11.93 -7.31 -29.13
CA TYR A 20 -11.21 -6.50 -30.11
C TYR A 20 -9.71 -6.57 -29.85
N LEU A 21 -8.93 -6.78 -30.92
CA LEU A 21 -7.48 -6.91 -30.83
C LEU A 21 -6.84 -5.52 -30.89
N LEU A 22 -5.96 -5.26 -29.94
CA LEU A 22 -5.19 -4.04 -29.81
C LEU A 22 -3.70 -4.32 -29.87
N GLU A 23 -2.97 -3.31 -30.32
CA GLU A 23 -1.54 -3.23 -30.07
C GLU A 23 -1.27 -2.85 -28.61
N CYS A 24 -0.12 -3.30 -28.10
CA CYS A 24 0.39 -2.87 -26.80
C CYS A 24 0.47 -1.32 -26.75
N PRO A 25 -0.15 -0.67 -25.75
CA PRO A 25 -0.05 0.79 -25.57
C PRO A 25 1.38 1.29 -25.38
N ASN A 26 2.25 0.46 -24.81
CA ASN A 26 3.68 0.75 -24.64
C ASN A 26 4.52 0.43 -25.89
N LYS A 27 3.90 0.03 -27.00
CA LYS A 27 4.56 -0.31 -28.27
C LYS A 27 5.67 -1.36 -28.12
N CYS A 28 5.43 -2.39 -27.31
CA CYS A 28 6.40 -3.47 -27.08
C CYS A 28 6.53 -4.47 -28.24
N GLY A 29 5.90 -4.19 -29.39
CA GLY A 29 5.88 -5.06 -30.57
C GLY A 29 4.75 -6.10 -30.61
N LYS A 30 3.99 -6.30 -29.52
CA LYS A 30 2.80 -7.16 -29.54
C LYS A 30 1.59 -6.41 -30.11
N LYS A 31 1.05 -6.89 -31.24
CA LYS A 31 -0.02 -6.23 -32.02
C LYS A 31 -1.41 -6.87 -31.90
N SER A 32 -1.52 -8.04 -31.26
CA SER A 32 -2.74 -8.85 -31.24
C SER A 32 -3.14 -9.24 -29.82
N ILE A 33 -3.37 -8.25 -28.95
CA ILE A 33 -3.81 -8.47 -27.57
C ILE A 33 -5.29 -8.13 -27.49
N LYS A 34 -6.13 -9.08 -27.07
CA LYS A 34 -7.56 -8.79 -26.79
C LYS A 34 -7.65 -7.65 -25.78
N ARG A 35 -8.52 -6.66 -25.99
CA ARG A 35 -8.73 -5.51 -25.11
C ARG A 35 -8.85 -5.93 -23.65
N LYS A 36 -9.65 -6.96 -23.35
CA LYS A 36 -9.83 -7.51 -22.00
C LYS A 36 -8.55 -8.09 -21.37
N ASN A 37 -7.57 -8.48 -22.18
CA ASN A 37 -6.29 -9.07 -21.74
C ASN A 37 -5.16 -8.04 -21.63
N ILE A 38 -5.39 -6.77 -21.96
CA ILE A 38 -4.38 -5.69 -21.81
C ILE A 38 -3.86 -5.57 -20.37
N PRO A 39 -4.70 -5.62 -19.31
CA PRO A 39 -4.22 -5.58 -17.93
C PRO A 39 -3.20 -6.71 -17.63
N LEU A 40 -3.55 -7.96 -17.98
CA LEU A 40 -2.66 -9.12 -17.82
C LEU A 40 -1.37 -8.98 -18.64
N HIS A 41 -1.44 -8.37 -19.82
CA HIS A 41 -0.24 -8.10 -20.61
C HIS A 41 0.70 -7.12 -19.91
N ARG A 42 0.19 -6.04 -19.29
CA ARG A 42 1.00 -5.01 -18.60
C ARG A 42 1.83 -5.60 -17.46
N GLU A 43 1.31 -6.62 -16.76
CA GLU A 43 2.02 -7.34 -15.70
C GLU A 43 3.33 -7.98 -16.18
N ARG A 44 3.45 -8.30 -17.48
CA ARG A 44 4.63 -8.96 -18.06
C ARG A 44 5.27 -8.15 -19.19
N CYS A 45 4.76 -6.95 -19.47
CA CYS A 45 5.26 -6.14 -20.57
C CYS A 45 6.66 -5.60 -20.24
N PRO A 46 7.68 -5.84 -21.09
CA PRO A 46 9.05 -5.39 -20.82
C PRO A 46 9.20 -3.86 -20.88
N LEU A 47 8.29 -3.18 -21.59
CA LEU A 47 8.24 -1.71 -21.71
C LEU A 47 7.23 -1.06 -20.77
N GLU A 48 6.62 -1.83 -19.85
CA GLU A 48 5.83 -1.23 -18.78
C GLU A 48 6.72 -0.37 -17.89
N LYS A 49 6.33 0.88 -17.65
CA LYS A 49 6.99 1.76 -16.69
C LYS A 49 6.52 1.41 -15.28
N LEU A 50 7.46 1.08 -14.41
CA LEU A 50 7.21 0.69 -13.03
C LEU A 50 7.94 1.63 -12.07
N ASN A 51 7.46 1.66 -10.84
CA ASN A 51 8.20 2.29 -9.75
C ASN A 51 9.38 1.39 -9.34
N CYS A 52 10.50 2.00 -8.98
CA CYS A 52 11.60 1.30 -8.33
C CYS A 52 11.13 0.64 -7.02
N PRO A 53 11.59 -0.58 -6.67
CA PRO A 53 11.30 -1.20 -5.37
C PRO A 53 11.66 -0.31 -4.17
N PHE A 54 12.68 0.54 -4.30
CA PHE A 54 13.12 1.49 -3.27
C PHE A 54 12.33 2.81 -3.27
N LYS A 55 11.17 2.88 -3.92
CA LYS A 55 10.33 4.09 -3.92
C LYS A 55 9.89 4.51 -2.52
N TYR A 56 9.62 3.55 -1.63
CA TYR A 56 9.27 3.82 -0.24
C TYR A 56 10.39 4.57 0.52
N ALA A 57 11.65 4.36 0.11
CA ALA A 57 12.82 5.01 0.69
C ALA A 57 13.19 6.33 -0.02
N GLY A 58 12.56 6.65 -1.16
CA GLY A 58 12.75 7.93 -1.86
C GLY A 58 13.21 7.83 -3.32
N CYS A 59 13.37 6.63 -3.89
CA CYS A 59 13.73 6.51 -5.31
C CYS A 59 12.54 6.85 -6.22
N SER A 60 12.61 7.97 -6.95
CA SER A 60 11.47 8.54 -7.69
C SER A 60 11.45 8.20 -9.20
N LEU A 61 12.47 7.53 -9.73
CA LEU A 61 12.58 7.30 -11.18
C LEU A 61 11.60 6.20 -11.65
N PRO A 62 10.70 6.50 -12.61
CA PRO A 62 9.96 5.47 -13.32
C PRO A 62 10.91 4.70 -14.24
N VAL A 63 10.98 3.38 -14.10
CA VAL A 63 11.92 2.53 -14.85
C VAL A 63 11.13 1.51 -15.67
N LEU A 64 11.55 1.29 -16.92
CA LEU A 64 10.99 0.20 -17.72
C LEU A 64 11.31 -1.14 -17.06
N ARG A 65 10.34 -2.07 -17.04
CA ARG A 65 10.54 -3.42 -16.47
C ARG A 65 11.85 -4.07 -16.92
N LYS A 66 12.15 -4.03 -18.23
CA LYS A 66 13.37 -4.62 -18.80
C LYS A 66 14.68 -4.01 -18.28
N ASN A 67 14.64 -2.77 -17.77
CA ASN A 67 15.80 -2.03 -17.28
C ASN A 67 15.87 -2.02 -15.74
N MET A 68 14.90 -2.61 -15.05
CA MET A 68 14.79 -2.51 -13.59
C MET A 68 15.99 -3.14 -12.88
N ASP A 69 16.40 -4.33 -13.33
CA ASP A 69 17.58 -5.03 -12.79
C ASP A 69 18.83 -4.16 -12.90
N ARG A 70 19.14 -3.67 -14.11
CA ARG A 70 20.28 -2.78 -14.34
C ARG A 70 20.20 -1.49 -13.51
N HIS A 71 19.01 -0.91 -13.35
CA HIS A 71 18.82 0.27 -12.50
C HIS A 71 19.16 -0.02 -11.04
N CYS A 72 18.66 -1.13 -10.49
CA CYS A 72 18.94 -1.54 -9.11
C CYS A 72 20.43 -1.84 -8.91
N ASN A 73 21.05 -2.56 -9.84
CA ASN A 73 22.46 -2.93 -9.75
C ASN A 73 23.39 -1.72 -9.84
N LYS A 74 23.12 -0.76 -10.75
CA LYS A 74 23.92 0.48 -10.84
C LYS A 74 23.62 1.48 -9.72
N GLY A 75 22.41 1.45 -9.18
CA GLY A 75 21.93 2.38 -8.15
C GLY A 75 22.15 1.91 -6.71
N VAL A 76 22.75 0.73 -6.50
CA VAL A 76 22.79 0.06 -5.19
C VAL A 76 23.32 0.93 -4.07
N GLN A 77 24.39 1.70 -4.30
CA GLN A 77 24.95 2.60 -3.28
C GLN A 77 23.96 3.69 -2.88
N ASN A 78 23.30 4.32 -3.86
CA ASN A 78 22.27 5.32 -3.60
C ASN A 78 21.05 4.69 -2.89
N HIS A 79 20.63 3.49 -3.31
CA HIS A 79 19.54 2.77 -2.65
C HIS A 79 19.86 2.43 -1.19
N LEU A 80 21.10 2.03 -0.90
CA LEU A 80 21.54 1.78 0.48
C LEU A 80 21.50 3.04 1.34
N LEU A 81 21.92 4.20 0.81
CA LEU A 81 21.82 5.48 1.53
C LEU A 81 20.37 5.85 1.83
N LEU A 82 19.49 5.77 0.83
CA LEU A 82 18.06 6.03 1.00
C LEU A 82 17.43 5.11 2.06
N VAL A 83 17.79 3.83 2.04
CA VAL A 83 17.31 2.85 3.03
C VAL A 83 17.86 3.15 4.42
N ALA A 84 19.12 3.54 4.55
CA ALA A 84 19.72 3.92 5.83
C ALA A 84 19.02 5.15 6.43
N GLU A 85 18.74 6.18 5.63
CA GLU A 85 17.99 7.36 6.06
C GLU A 85 16.55 7.01 6.47
N ALA A 86 15.87 6.19 5.67
CA ALA A 86 14.53 5.72 6.00
C ALA A 86 14.51 4.90 7.30
N HIS A 87 15.53 4.06 7.51
CA HIS A 87 15.72 3.27 8.72
C HIS A 87 15.96 4.15 9.94
N GLN A 88 16.83 5.16 9.84
CA GLN A 88 17.07 6.10 10.95
C GLN A 88 15.80 6.84 11.35
N LYS A 89 15.01 7.31 10.38
CA LYS A 89 13.72 7.96 10.64
C LYS A 89 12.73 7.00 11.30
N LEU A 90 12.65 5.76 10.82
CA LEU A 90 11.78 4.74 11.40
C LEU A 90 12.19 4.38 12.83
N ALA A 91 13.48 4.16 13.08
CA ALA A 91 14.02 3.87 14.41
C ALA A 91 13.69 5.01 15.40
N GLY A 92 13.94 6.26 15.01
CA GLY A 92 13.56 7.41 15.85
C GLY A 92 12.06 7.48 16.13
N LYS A 93 11.21 7.08 15.17
CA LYS A 93 9.76 7.01 15.38
C LYS A 93 9.37 5.87 16.33
N CYS A 94 10.03 4.73 16.25
CA CYS A 94 9.85 3.61 17.18
C CYS A 94 10.22 4.01 18.61
N ASP A 95 11.32 4.74 18.81
CA ASP A 95 11.73 5.24 20.12
C ASP A 95 10.71 6.25 20.67
N GLU A 96 10.24 7.18 19.83
CA GLU A 96 9.21 8.16 20.21
C GLU A 96 7.90 7.48 20.64
N LEU A 97 7.45 6.49 19.85
CA LEU A 97 6.23 5.74 20.15
C LEU A 97 6.37 4.89 21.41
N THR A 98 7.53 4.26 21.62
CA THR A 98 7.83 3.51 22.85
C THR A 98 7.72 4.41 24.07
N ARG A 99 8.37 5.59 24.06
CA ARG A 99 8.29 6.56 25.16
C ARG A 99 6.86 7.02 25.43
N LYS A 100 6.10 7.31 24.37
CA LYS A 100 4.68 7.71 24.50
C LYS A 100 3.82 6.59 25.08
N ASN A 101 4.06 5.36 24.68
CA ASN A 101 3.36 4.21 25.23
C ASN A 101 3.66 4.03 26.73
N GLU A 102 4.91 4.14 27.15
CA GLU A 102 5.28 4.08 28.56
C GLU A 102 4.60 5.18 29.39
N GLU A 103 4.54 6.41 28.86
CA GLU A 103 3.83 7.52 29.51
C GLU A 103 2.32 7.26 29.60
N LEU A 104 1.70 6.75 28.54
CA LEU A 104 0.28 6.41 28.52
C LEU A 104 -0.03 5.28 29.51
N VAL A 105 0.82 4.25 29.58
CA VAL A 105 0.68 3.15 30.56
C VAL A 105 0.69 3.71 31.99
N ARG A 106 1.65 4.59 32.33
CA ARG A 106 1.69 5.24 33.66
C ARG A 106 0.41 6.02 33.97
N LYS A 107 -0.09 6.81 33.01
CA LYS A 107 -1.35 7.57 33.19
C LYS A 107 -2.55 6.66 33.39
N VAL A 108 -2.61 5.53 32.68
CA VAL A 108 -3.67 4.53 32.86
C VAL A 108 -3.61 3.92 34.26
N GLU A 109 -2.41 3.60 34.76
CA GLU A 109 -2.22 3.09 36.12
C GLU A 109 -2.65 4.10 37.21
N GLU A 110 -2.37 5.39 37.01
CA GLU A 110 -2.80 6.46 37.92
C GLU A 110 -4.32 6.66 37.94
N LEU A 111 -4.99 6.47 36.80
CA LEU A 111 -6.44 6.64 36.64
C LEU A 111 -7.24 5.37 36.97
N ALA A 112 -6.60 4.20 36.99
CA ALA A 112 -7.25 2.95 37.34
C ALA A 112 -7.69 3.01 38.83
N PRO A 113 -9.00 3.01 39.14
CA PRO A 113 -9.46 3.09 40.51
C PRO A 113 -8.95 1.88 41.29
N ASN A 114 -8.25 2.15 42.40
CA ASN A 114 -7.77 1.11 43.31
C ASN A 114 -8.97 0.25 43.77
N PRO A 115 -9.08 -1.04 43.37
CA PRO A 115 -10.22 -1.88 43.70
C PRO A 115 -10.37 -2.12 45.20
N LYS A 116 -9.39 -1.74 46.02
CA LYS A 116 -9.40 -1.86 47.48
C LYS A 116 -10.06 -0.67 48.21
N ARG A 117 -10.47 0.41 47.53
CA ARG A 117 -11.05 1.60 48.19
C ARG A 117 -12.57 1.61 48.28
N ILE A 118 -13.27 0.63 47.69
CA ILE A 118 -14.74 0.57 47.62
C ILE A 118 -15.36 -0.28 48.77
N ARG A 119 -14.54 -0.82 49.69
CA ARG A 119 -14.96 -1.76 50.76
C ARG A 119 -14.93 -1.21 52.20
N LEU A 120 -15.18 0.09 52.42
CA LEU A 120 -15.15 0.66 53.78
C LEU A 120 -16.36 1.55 54.13
N SER A 121 -17.51 1.39 53.47
CA SER A 121 -18.68 2.25 53.77
C SER A 121 -20.00 1.52 54.04
N TYR A 122 -20.01 0.20 54.25
CA TYR A 122 -21.27 -0.54 54.48
C TYR A 122 -21.38 -1.34 55.78
N ASP A 123 -20.38 -1.34 56.66
CA ASP A 123 -20.42 -2.16 57.88
C ASP A 123 -20.32 -1.34 59.17
N THR A 124 -21.22 -0.39 59.45
CA THR A 124 -21.44 0.11 60.84
C THR A 124 -22.84 0.71 61.11
N ASN A 125 -23.95 0.23 60.53
CA ASN A 125 -25.26 0.72 60.99
C ASN A 125 -26.42 -0.28 60.98
N THR A 126 -26.15 -1.50 61.44
CA THR A 126 -27.20 -2.45 61.83
C THR A 126 -26.83 -3.03 63.17
N PHE A 127 -27.07 -2.28 64.25
CA PHE A 127 -27.39 -2.78 65.59
C PHE A 127 -27.53 -1.59 66.54
N MET A 128 -28.76 -1.30 66.96
CA MET A 128 -29.18 -0.93 68.33
C MET A 128 -30.55 -0.24 68.25
N PHE A 129 -31.56 -1.04 68.61
CA PHE A 129 -32.83 -0.73 69.29
C PHE A 129 -33.58 0.58 68.98
#